data_AF-M6PZE1-F1
#
_entry.id   AF-M6PZE1-F1
#
_cell.length_a   1.000
_cell.length_b   1.000
_cell.length_c   1.000
_cell.angle_alpha   90.00
_cell.angle_beta   90.00
_cell.angle_gamma   90.00
#
_symmetry.space_group_name_H-M   'P 1'
#
loop_
_entity.id
_entity.type
_entity.pdbx_description
1 polymer ?
#
loop_
_entity_poly.entity_id
_entity_poly.type
_entity_poly.pdbx_seq_one_letter_code
_entity_poly.pdbx_strand_id
1 'polypeptide(L)'
;MWNETLFGQKKKSLEGFGVLSKKSIARFVENIKVLDEWQLHRINPIRFAKQNDFEIGETLDLFLHSAKIGFLDFAYNMICPACGGVAASHTSLDQIEEKSFHCYICNIDVPATLDDQVEVSFSVNPSLKKQFLNPLANVEAYLRYHISANFRKSEELLNFIFSNIQDLIVMEPGETKQIRLDAINVPAYQFSSVENNSAVFLYFDSKEVTKDRIVDLSLLSTGFTPVELHLSPGEYEVKVSNRTIATSGFLIIKPNLKKILEIIREHPTVIEPFLTAKMLLNNQTFRELFRVQQLNSQLNLNVKSLTILFTDLRGSTEMYDKAGDILAYRLVQEHFRLLAETVKKFNGAIVKTMGDAIMATFSNPLEGLFASLEMMFRIDRMNEEFKEHGHEIGLKVGLNEGPALAVINDERLDYFGQSVNIAARVQALASAGEIWVTEPILSSPGIQEELNLKGYESERHEAFLKGVGQKATVHKLFKNEEQRAFVGSV
;
A
#
# COMPACT_ATOMS: atom_id res chain seq x y z
N MET A 1 17.13 -8.44 24.36
CA MET A 1 16.88 -7.42 25.41
C MET A 1 16.83 -6.04 24.77
N TRP A 2 16.02 -5.12 25.33
CA TRP A 2 15.92 -3.74 24.83
C TRP A 2 17.10 -2.88 25.29
N ASN A 3 17.57 -1.98 24.43
CA ASN A 3 18.48 -0.90 24.79
C ASN A 3 17.67 0.24 25.45
N GLU A 4 17.46 0.13 26.77
CA GLU A 4 16.58 1.04 27.53
C GLU A 4 17.01 2.52 27.44
N THR A 5 18.31 2.79 27.38
CA THR A 5 18.83 4.16 27.25
C THR A 5 18.44 4.77 25.90
N LEU A 6 18.71 4.07 24.80
CA LEU A 6 18.37 4.55 23.47
C LEU A 6 16.85 4.62 23.28
N PHE A 7 16.12 3.65 23.83
CA PHE A 7 14.66 3.62 23.80
C PHE A 7 14.06 4.86 24.47
N GLY A 8 14.53 5.22 25.66
CA GLY A 8 14.12 6.44 26.37
C GLY A 8 14.47 7.71 25.59
N GLN A 9 15.62 7.76 24.91
CA GLN A 9 16.00 8.87 24.04
C GLN A 9 15.05 9.01 22.84
N LYS A 10 14.76 7.92 22.12
CA LYS A 10 13.85 7.93 20.98
C LYS A 10 12.42 8.33 21.39
N LYS A 11 11.92 7.86 22.53
CA LYS A 11 10.62 8.29 23.07
C LYS A 11 10.59 9.81 23.27
N LYS A 12 11.63 10.41 23.86
CA LYS A 12 11.73 11.87 24.02
C LYS A 12 11.78 12.60 22.67
N SER A 13 12.47 12.03 21.68
CA SER A 13 12.49 12.58 20.32
C SER A 13 11.10 12.57 19.67
N LEU A 14 10.29 11.53 19.87
CA LEU A 14 8.90 11.50 19.41
C LEU A 14 8.05 12.61 20.04
N GLU A 15 8.20 12.83 21.35
CA GLU A 15 7.49 13.90 22.06
C GLU A 15 7.89 15.29 21.57
N GLY A 16 9.06 15.43 20.95
CA GLY A 16 9.59 16.69 20.42
C GLY A 16 8.95 17.17 19.12
N PHE A 17 8.24 16.32 18.37
CA PHE A 17 7.60 16.74 17.10
C PHE A 17 6.38 17.65 17.30
N GLY A 18 5.78 17.69 18.50
CA GLY A 18 4.67 18.59 18.83
C GLY A 18 3.32 18.28 18.16
N VAL A 19 3.31 17.49 17.09
CA VAL A 19 2.09 17.06 16.36
C VAL A 19 1.44 15.80 16.93
N LEU A 20 2.16 15.06 17.79
CA LEU A 20 1.70 13.82 18.42
C LEU A 20 1.40 14.03 19.90
N SER A 21 0.29 13.47 20.40
CA SER A 21 -0.05 13.57 21.82
C SER A 21 0.90 12.72 22.68
N LYS A 22 1.33 13.24 23.84
CA LYS A 22 2.19 12.48 24.78
C LYS A 22 1.53 11.18 25.26
N LYS A 23 0.20 11.19 25.43
CA LYS A 23 -0.58 10.02 25.81
C LYS A 23 -0.52 8.94 24.73
N SER A 24 -0.66 9.33 23.47
CA SER A 24 -0.62 8.43 22.32
C SER A 24 0.78 7.83 22.14
N ILE A 25 1.83 8.64 22.30
CA ILE A 25 3.22 8.17 22.26
C ILE A 25 3.48 7.15 23.38
N ALA A 26 3.04 7.44 24.61
CA ALA A 26 3.23 6.50 25.73
C ALA A 26 2.55 5.16 25.46
N ARG A 27 1.27 5.17 25.05
CA ARG A 27 0.51 3.97 24.69
C ARG A 27 1.16 3.19 23.54
N PHE A 28 1.60 3.88 22.50
CA PHE A 28 2.27 3.28 21.34
C PHE A 28 3.54 2.55 21.76
N VAL A 29 4.41 3.22 22.52
CA VAL A 29 5.70 2.69 22.96
C VAL A 29 5.52 1.50 23.91
N GLU A 30 4.53 1.54 24.80
CA GLU A 30 4.17 0.43 25.69
C GLU A 30 3.70 -0.80 24.90
N ASN A 31 2.81 -0.60 23.93
CA ASN A 31 2.32 -1.68 23.07
C ASN A 31 3.43 -2.30 22.23
N ILE A 32 4.37 -1.51 21.69
CA ILE A 32 5.55 -2.05 20.98
C ILE A 32 6.43 -2.87 21.92
N LYS A 33 6.61 -2.43 23.18
CA LYS A 33 7.55 -3.07 24.11
C LYS A 33 7.15 -4.51 24.49
N VAL A 34 5.84 -4.81 24.48
CA VAL A 34 5.29 -6.12 24.84
C VAL A 34 5.22 -7.11 23.68
N LEU A 35 5.45 -6.67 22.44
CA LEU A 35 5.46 -7.56 21.27
C LEU A 35 6.64 -8.55 21.33
N ASP A 36 6.37 -9.78 20.89
CA ASP A 36 7.39 -10.80 20.69
C ASP A 36 8.29 -10.48 19.46
N GLU A 37 9.39 -11.22 19.28
CA GLU A 37 10.33 -10.92 18.19
C GLU A 37 9.71 -11.03 16.78
N TRP A 38 8.79 -11.97 16.57
CA TRP A 38 8.10 -12.14 15.30
C TRP A 38 7.08 -11.03 15.05
N GLN A 39 6.41 -10.55 16.10
CA GLN A 39 5.49 -9.43 16.03
C GLN A 39 6.22 -8.09 15.84
N LEU A 40 7.48 -7.99 16.26
CA LEU A 40 8.34 -6.82 16.06
C LEU A 40 8.94 -6.74 14.65
N HIS A 41 8.71 -7.75 13.81
CA HIS A 41 9.16 -7.84 12.44
C HIS A 41 7.95 -7.73 11.49
N ARG A 42 8.05 -6.85 10.48
CA ARG A 42 6.99 -6.57 9.49
C ARG A 42 5.62 -6.29 10.12
N ILE A 43 5.60 -5.36 11.07
CA ILE A 43 4.40 -4.81 11.68
C ILE A 43 3.56 -4.13 10.59
N ASN A 44 2.30 -4.56 10.49
CA ASN A 44 1.26 -3.87 9.72
C ASN A 44 0.63 -2.79 10.62
N PRO A 45 0.79 -1.48 10.31
CA PRO A 45 0.27 -0.41 11.14
C PRO A 45 -1.27 -0.38 11.19
N ILE A 46 -1.98 -0.82 10.15
CA ILE A 46 -3.45 -0.86 10.14
C ILE A 46 -3.96 -1.92 11.13
N ARG A 47 -3.34 -3.10 11.13
CA ARG A 47 -3.63 -4.14 12.11
C ARG A 47 -3.26 -3.70 13.52
N PHE A 48 -2.11 -3.05 13.69
CA PHE A 48 -1.70 -2.50 14.99
C PHE A 48 -2.73 -1.50 15.50
N ALA A 49 -3.23 -0.60 14.65
CA ALA A 49 -4.25 0.38 15.01
C ALA A 49 -5.51 -0.31 15.55
N LYS A 50 -6.04 -1.28 14.79
CA LYS A 50 -7.23 -2.04 15.16
C LYS A 50 -7.07 -2.83 16.47
N GLN A 51 -5.92 -3.48 16.67
CA GLN A 51 -5.68 -4.30 17.86
C GLN A 51 -5.48 -3.48 19.14
N ASN A 52 -5.06 -2.22 19.00
CA ASN A 52 -4.69 -1.36 20.13
C ASN A 52 -5.59 -0.12 20.28
N ASP A 53 -6.72 -0.09 19.57
CA ASP A 53 -7.73 0.98 19.64
C ASP A 53 -7.12 2.37 19.35
N PHE A 54 -6.41 2.48 18.24
CA PHE A 54 -5.94 3.74 17.65
C PHE A 54 -6.70 4.05 16.37
N GLU A 55 -6.85 5.33 16.09
CA GLU A 55 -7.20 5.80 14.76
C GLU A 55 -6.08 5.47 13.76
N ILE A 56 -6.45 5.11 12.53
CA ILE A 56 -5.47 4.70 11.50
C ILE A 56 -4.53 5.87 11.17
N GLY A 57 -5.06 7.08 10.96
CA GLY A 57 -4.25 8.26 10.66
C GLY A 57 -3.25 8.59 11.77
N GLU A 58 -3.68 8.54 13.03
CA GLU A 58 -2.80 8.72 14.19
C GLU A 58 -1.71 7.64 14.25
N THR A 59 -2.07 6.38 13.98
CA THR A 59 -1.12 5.26 13.95
C THR A 59 -0.08 5.45 12.87
N LEU A 60 -0.48 5.85 11.65
CA LEU A 60 0.46 6.13 10.58
C LEU A 60 1.40 7.29 10.96
N ASP A 61 0.89 8.36 11.56
CA ASP A 61 1.74 9.45 12.05
C ASP A 61 2.75 8.94 13.09
N LEU A 62 2.34 8.11 14.05
CA LEU A 62 3.24 7.51 15.05
C LEU A 62 4.34 6.66 14.41
N PHE A 63 3.97 5.79 13.46
CA PHE A 63 4.91 4.90 12.78
C PHE A 63 5.90 5.67 11.91
N LEU A 64 5.45 6.70 11.19
CA LEU A 64 6.29 7.51 10.31
C LEU A 64 7.27 8.40 11.07
N HIS A 65 6.82 9.05 12.15
CA HIS A 65 7.72 9.81 13.02
C HIS A 65 8.72 8.87 13.72
N SER A 66 8.29 7.67 14.11
CA SER A 66 9.17 6.64 14.67
C SER A 66 10.21 6.18 13.67
N ALA A 67 9.84 6.01 12.40
CA ALA A 67 10.77 5.72 11.32
C ALA A 67 11.77 6.86 11.11
N LYS A 68 11.29 8.11 11.10
CA LYS A 68 12.14 9.29 10.90
C LYS A 68 13.27 9.41 11.92
N ILE A 69 13.01 8.99 13.16
CA ILE A 69 14.02 9.04 14.23
C ILE A 69 14.81 7.73 14.38
N GLY A 70 14.59 6.71 13.53
CA GLY A 70 15.24 5.40 13.64
C GLY A 70 14.80 4.60 14.87
N PHE A 71 13.55 4.74 15.29
CA PHE A 71 12.91 3.82 16.24
C PHE A 71 12.34 2.60 15.51
N LEU A 72 11.68 2.85 14.37
CA LEU A 72 11.31 1.81 13.40
C LEU A 72 12.18 1.98 12.15
N ASP A 73 12.32 0.89 11.40
CA ASP A 73 12.66 0.90 9.99
C ASP A 73 11.42 0.42 9.22
N PHE A 74 11.30 0.74 7.94
CA PHE A 74 10.24 0.17 7.09
C PHE A 74 10.80 -0.36 5.78
N ALA A 75 10.05 -1.28 5.18
CA ALA A 75 10.40 -1.93 3.93
C ALA A 75 9.17 -2.07 3.03
N TYR A 76 9.43 -2.12 1.73
CA TYR A 76 8.48 -2.38 0.67
C TYR A 76 8.59 -3.84 0.26
N ASN A 77 7.57 -4.63 0.56
CA ASN A 77 7.53 -6.06 0.32
C ASN A 77 6.70 -6.34 -0.93
N MET A 78 7.28 -7.08 -1.88
CA MET A 78 6.59 -7.55 -3.08
C MET A 78 5.82 -8.83 -2.75
N ILE A 79 4.50 -8.73 -2.66
CA ILE A 79 3.64 -9.79 -2.13
C ILE A 79 2.88 -10.51 -3.25
N CYS A 80 3.01 -11.83 -3.31
CA CYS A 80 2.20 -12.67 -4.20
C CYS A 80 0.72 -12.68 -3.74
N PRO A 81 -0.26 -12.40 -4.61
CA PRO A 81 -1.66 -12.34 -4.23
C PRO A 81 -2.27 -13.73 -3.98
N ALA A 82 -1.64 -14.79 -4.48
CA ALA A 82 -2.14 -16.16 -4.33
C ALA A 82 -1.75 -16.77 -2.98
N CYS A 83 -0.47 -16.68 -2.59
CA CYS A 83 0.03 -17.30 -1.37
C CYS A 83 0.39 -16.32 -0.25
N GLY A 84 0.47 -15.02 -0.53
CA GLY A 84 1.01 -14.02 0.41
C GLY A 84 2.53 -14.07 0.55
N GLY A 85 3.24 -14.81 -0.29
CA GLY A 85 4.69 -14.93 -0.24
C GLY A 85 5.38 -13.61 -0.58
N VAL A 86 6.40 -13.28 0.20
CA VAL A 86 7.26 -12.12 -0.01
C VAL A 86 8.38 -12.51 -0.98
N ALA A 87 8.22 -12.13 -2.24
CA ALA A 87 9.18 -12.46 -3.29
C ALA A 87 10.46 -11.61 -3.22
N ALA A 88 10.31 -10.36 -2.78
CA ALA A 88 11.41 -9.44 -2.55
C ALA A 88 11.03 -8.42 -1.47
N SER A 89 12.03 -7.85 -0.80
CA SER A 89 11.86 -6.79 0.18
C SER A 89 12.90 -5.71 -0.05
N HIS A 90 12.45 -4.47 -0.18
CA HIS A 90 13.28 -3.32 -0.52
C HIS A 90 13.23 -2.27 0.58
N THR A 91 14.34 -1.55 0.80
CA THR A 91 14.40 -0.46 1.77
C THR A 91 13.93 0.87 1.18
N SER A 92 13.87 0.96 -0.15
CA SER A 92 13.47 2.16 -0.86
C SER A 92 12.68 1.81 -2.13
N LEU A 93 11.83 2.74 -2.58
CA LEU A 93 10.91 2.53 -3.71
C LEU A 93 11.61 2.46 -5.06
N ASP A 94 12.78 3.08 -5.19
CA ASP A 94 13.58 3.08 -6.42
C ASP A 94 14.18 1.71 -6.75
N GLN A 95 14.26 0.81 -5.76
CA GLN A 95 14.69 -0.58 -5.96
C GLN A 95 13.60 -1.46 -6.60
N ILE A 96 12.36 -0.94 -6.74
CA ILE A 96 11.28 -1.60 -7.47
C ILE A 96 11.45 -1.24 -8.96
N GLU A 97 12.44 -1.89 -9.60
CA GLU A 97 12.82 -1.61 -10.98
C GLU A 97 11.87 -2.28 -12.01
N GLU A 98 11.33 -3.44 -11.65
CA GLU A 98 10.54 -4.27 -12.56
C GLU A 98 9.04 -3.98 -12.45
N LYS A 99 8.33 -4.00 -13.59
CA LYS A 99 6.87 -3.88 -13.64
C LYS A 99 6.14 -5.11 -13.10
N SER A 100 6.86 -6.19 -12.85
CA SER A 100 6.36 -7.47 -12.33
C SER A 100 7.45 -8.20 -11.58
N PHE A 101 7.09 -9.17 -10.76
CA PHE A 101 8.02 -10.11 -10.15
C PHE A 101 7.47 -11.53 -10.25
N HIS A 102 8.34 -12.53 -10.26
CA HIS A 102 7.93 -13.93 -10.28
C HIS A 102 7.84 -14.50 -8.85
N CYS A 103 6.74 -15.20 -8.54
CA CYS A 103 6.60 -15.94 -7.29
C CYS A 103 6.87 -17.43 -7.52
N TYR A 104 8.05 -17.91 -7.13
CA TYR A 104 8.48 -19.30 -7.35
C TYR A 104 7.78 -20.34 -6.47
N ILE A 105 7.02 -19.91 -5.45
CA ILE A 105 6.13 -20.81 -4.71
C ILE A 105 4.91 -21.16 -5.58
N CYS A 106 4.27 -20.14 -6.16
CA CYS A 106 3.04 -20.30 -6.95
C CYS A 106 3.30 -20.53 -8.44
N ASN A 107 4.53 -20.31 -8.90
CA ASN A 107 4.94 -20.31 -10.30
C ASN A 107 4.10 -19.36 -11.16
N ILE A 108 3.99 -18.09 -10.73
CA ILE A 108 3.22 -17.05 -11.44
C ILE A 108 3.99 -15.72 -11.49
N ASP A 109 3.78 -14.97 -12.57
CA ASP A 109 4.20 -13.57 -12.68
C ASP A 109 3.15 -12.65 -12.08
N VAL A 110 3.58 -11.76 -11.20
CA VAL A 110 2.72 -10.83 -10.46
C VAL A 110 3.08 -9.40 -10.86
N PRO A 111 2.11 -8.57 -11.30
CA PRO A 111 2.33 -7.16 -11.53
C PRO A 111 2.79 -6.43 -10.25
N ALA A 112 3.82 -5.60 -10.35
CA ALA A 112 4.37 -4.78 -9.27
C ALA A 112 3.54 -3.50 -9.04
N THR A 113 2.22 -3.64 -8.88
CA THR A 113 1.32 -2.49 -8.69
C THR A 113 1.35 -2.00 -7.24
N LEU A 114 1.63 -0.71 -7.04
CA LEU A 114 1.73 -0.09 -5.70
C LEU A 114 0.43 -0.16 -4.89
N ASP A 115 -0.70 -0.27 -5.59
CA ASP A 115 -2.04 -0.29 -5.03
C ASP A 115 -2.26 -1.49 -4.11
N ASP A 116 -1.83 -2.68 -4.55
CA ASP A 116 -2.26 -3.95 -3.98
C ASP A 116 -1.09 -4.88 -3.61
N GLN A 117 0.01 -4.86 -4.39
CA GLN A 117 1.05 -5.89 -4.33
C GLN A 117 2.34 -5.45 -3.63
N VAL A 118 2.42 -4.18 -3.24
CA VAL A 118 3.55 -3.62 -2.51
C VAL A 118 3.12 -3.27 -1.09
N GLU A 119 3.35 -4.21 -0.17
CA GLU A 119 3.06 -4.04 1.25
C GLU A 119 4.16 -3.22 1.94
N VAL A 120 3.77 -2.17 2.65
CA VAL A 120 4.67 -1.42 3.54
C VAL A 120 4.54 -1.96 4.94
N SER A 121 5.65 -2.43 5.48
CA SER A 121 5.72 -2.99 6.83
C SER A 121 6.83 -2.32 7.64
N PHE A 122 6.68 -2.28 8.95
CA PHE A 122 7.66 -1.66 9.85
C PHE A 122 8.30 -2.69 10.77
N SER A 123 9.58 -2.54 11.07
CA SER A 123 10.28 -3.38 12.04
C SER A 123 11.00 -2.51 13.05
N VAL A 124 11.15 -2.98 14.29
CA VAL A 124 11.95 -2.24 15.27
C VAL A 124 13.41 -2.19 14.85
N ASN A 125 14.00 -1.00 14.91
CA ASN A 125 15.38 -0.80 14.50
C ASN A 125 16.33 -1.68 15.36
N PRO A 126 17.28 -2.43 14.75
CA PRO A 126 18.15 -3.35 15.48
C PRO A 126 19.00 -2.70 16.59
N SER A 127 19.24 -1.39 16.52
CA SER A 127 19.95 -0.64 17.58
C SER A 127 19.17 -0.55 18.90
N LEU A 128 17.83 -0.65 18.83
CA LEU A 128 16.94 -0.69 20.00
C LEU A 128 16.76 -2.09 20.54
N LYS A 129 16.58 -3.08 19.66
CA LYS A 129 16.45 -4.49 20.03
C LYS A 129 16.89 -5.34 18.86
N LYS A 130 18.03 -6.03 19.01
CA LYS A 130 18.42 -7.09 18.09
C LYS A 130 17.38 -8.20 18.15
N GLN A 131 16.84 -8.55 16.98
CA GLN A 131 15.90 -9.66 16.80
C GLN A 131 16.69 -10.85 16.26
N PHE A 132 16.44 -12.06 16.77
CA PHE A 132 17.12 -13.27 16.35
C PHE A 132 16.11 -14.24 15.71
N LEU A 133 15.53 -13.80 14.61
CA LEU A 133 14.64 -14.64 13.81
C LEU A 133 15.48 -15.65 13.03
N ASN A 134 15.27 -16.94 13.30
CA ASN A 134 15.86 -18.02 12.51
C ASN A 134 14.78 -18.66 11.62
N PRO A 135 14.61 -18.21 10.36
CA PRO A 135 13.65 -18.81 9.44
C PRO A 135 13.99 -20.27 9.10
N LEU A 136 15.26 -20.67 9.21
CA LEU A 136 15.74 -22.00 8.85
C LEU A 136 15.56 -23.04 9.97
N ALA A 137 14.96 -22.65 11.11
CA ALA A 137 14.82 -23.55 12.26
C ALA A 137 13.87 -24.72 12.01
N ASN A 138 12.77 -24.49 11.27
CA ASN A 138 11.77 -25.49 10.89
C ASN A 138 10.82 -24.91 9.84
N VAL A 139 9.96 -25.76 9.27
CA VAL A 139 8.98 -25.36 8.22
C VAL A 139 8.06 -24.23 8.69
N GLU A 140 7.58 -24.25 9.93
CA GLU A 140 6.67 -23.22 10.46
C GLU A 140 7.35 -21.86 10.52
N ALA A 141 8.57 -21.79 11.07
CA ALA A 141 9.38 -20.58 11.12
C ALA A 141 9.70 -20.07 9.70
N TYR A 142 10.03 -20.98 8.77
CA TYR A 142 10.34 -20.63 7.38
C TYR A 142 9.14 -19.98 6.68
N LEU A 143 7.95 -20.59 6.80
CA LEU A 143 6.73 -20.04 6.23
C LEU A 143 6.31 -18.74 6.94
N ARG A 144 6.40 -18.66 8.26
CA ARG A 144 6.08 -17.44 9.03
C ARG A 144 6.96 -16.26 8.63
N TYR A 145 8.23 -16.51 8.32
CA TYR A 145 9.16 -15.48 7.87
C TYR A 145 8.93 -15.06 6.41
N HIS A 146 8.57 -15.99 5.52
CA HIS A 146 8.48 -15.66 4.10
C HIS A 146 7.06 -15.39 3.58
N ILE A 147 6.03 -15.69 4.36
CA ILE A 147 4.64 -15.39 4.02
C ILE A 147 4.16 -14.21 4.86
N SER A 148 3.53 -13.23 4.21
CA SER A 148 2.91 -12.08 4.90
C SER A 148 1.82 -12.56 5.84
N ALA A 149 1.90 -12.08 7.09
CA ALA A 149 0.90 -12.34 8.11
C ALA A 149 -0.45 -11.65 7.83
N ASN A 150 -0.57 -10.85 6.76
CA ASN A 150 -1.84 -10.27 6.33
C ASN A 150 -2.68 -11.27 5.52
N PHE A 151 -2.10 -12.39 5.05
CA PHE A 151 -2.78 -13.44 4.32
C PHE A 151 -3.15 -14.59 5.25
N ARG A 152 -4.33 -14.48 5.87
CA ARG A 152 -4.83 -15.45 6.84
C ARG A 152 -5.49 -16.62 6.14
N LYS A 153 -4.75 -17.72 6.06
CA LYS A 153 -5.21 -19.01 5.51
C LYS A 153 -6.08 -19.73 6.53
N SER A 154 -7.04 -20.51 6.06
CA SER A 154 -7.86 -21.36 6.91
C SER A 154 -7.04 -22.53 7.48
N GLU A 155 -7.54 -23.16 8.55
CA GLU A 155 -6.88 -24.34 9.13
C GLU A 155 -6.80 -25.50 8.13
N GLU A 156 -7.83 -25.70 7.32
CA GLU A 156 -7.87 -26.73 6.28
C GLU A 156 -6.76 -26.52 5.24
N LEU A 157 -6.57 -25.27 4.81
CA LEU A 157 -5.54 -24.93 3.84
C LEU A 157 -4.14 -25.07 4.46
N LEU A 158 -3.94 -24.64 5.71
CA LEU A 158 -2.66 -24.81 6.40
C LEU A 158 -2.33 -26.29 6.59
N ASN A 159 -3.26 -27.09 7.10
CA ASN A 159 -3.09 -28.53 7.26
C ASN A 159 -2.72 -29.21 5.94
N PHE A 160 -3.38 -28.81 4.85
CA PHE A 160 -3.05 -29.32 3.52
C PHE A 160 -1.63 -28.90 3.08
N ILE A 161 -1.28 -27.62 3.21
CA ILE A 161 0.07 -27.13 2.86
C ILE A 161 1.13 -27.90 3.63
N PHE A 162 1.01 -27.99 4.96
CA PHE A 162 1.97 -28.72 5.80
C PHE A 162 2.04 -30.21 5.45
N SER A 163 0.93 -30.86 5.12
CA SER A 163 0.95 -32.28 4.71
C SER A 163 1.63 -32.53 3.36
N ASN A 164 1.75 -31.51 2.51
CA ASN A 164 2.39 -31.61 1.19
C ASN A 164 3.85 -31.12 1.20
N ILE A 165 4.31 -30.53 2.30
CA ILE A 165 5.72 -30.22 2.52
C ILE A 165 6.37 -31.46 3.13
N GLN A 166 7.33 -32.04 2.41
CA GLN A 166 8.05 -33.21 2.85
C GLN A 166 9.15 -32.86 3.86
N ASP A 167 9.90 -31.80 3.60
CA ASP A 167 10.99 -31.36 4.49
C ASP A 167 11.41 -29.92 4.20
N LEU A 168 12.13 -29.32 5.15
CA LEU A 168 12.96 -28.12 4.99
C LEU A 168 14.43 -28.54 5.08
N ILE A 169 15.14 -28.51 3.95
CA ILE A 169 16.56 -28.84 3.91
C ILE A 169 17.37 -27.56 4.04
N VAL A 170 18.29 -27.53 5.01
CA VAL A 170 19.24 -26.44 5.23
C VAL A 170 20.63 -26.90 4.82
N MET A 171 21.35 -26.07 4.07
CA MET A 171 22.67 -26.40 3.55
C MET A 171 23.65 -25.25 3.72
N GLU A 172 24.85 -25.55 4.20
CA GLU A 172 25.95 -24.59 4.28
C GLU A 172 26.54 -24.27 2.89
N PRO A 173 27.25 -23.13 2.72
CA PRO A 173 27.94 -22.82 1.47
C PRO A 173 28.86 -23.97 1.01
N GLY A 174 28.69 -24.43 -0.23
CA GLY A 174 29.46 -25.52 -0.82
C GLY A 174 28.98 -26.93 -0.46
N GLU A 175 28.01 -27.07 0.44
CA GLU A 175 27.46 -28.38 0.82
C GLU A 175 26.63 -29.01 -0.33
N THR A 176 26.65 -30.34 -0.41
CA THR A 176 25.77 -31.11 -1.30
C THR A 176 24.98 -32.13 -0.49
N LYS A 177 23.66 -32.15 -0.64
CA LYS A 177 22.76 -33.15 -0.05
C LYS A 177 22.24 -34.11 -1.10
N GLN A 178 22.06 -35.37 -0.72
CA GLN A 178 21.40 -36.40 -1.53
C GLN A 178 20.01 -36.66 -0.95
N ILE A 179 18.99 -36.63 -1.81
CA ILE A 179 17.59 -36.76 -1.45
C ILE A 179 16.98 -37.86 -2.32
N ARG A 180 16.28 -38.80 -1.71
CA ARG A 180 15.55 -39.83 -2.47
C ARG A 180 14.12 -39.39 -2.70
N LEU A 181 13.67 -39.46 -3.94
CA LEU A 181 12.29 -39.19 -4.34
C LEU A 181 11.64 -40.45 -4.88
N ASP A 182 10.47 -40.78 -4.36
CA ASP A 182 9.53 -41.71 -5.01
C ASP A 182 8.54 -40.88 -5.83
N ALA A 183 8.64 -41.01 -7.15
CA ALA A 183 7.79 -40.35 -8.12
C ALA A 183 7.02 -41.34 -9.00
N ILE A 184 6.69 -42.53 -8.46
CA ILE A 184 5.87 -43.51 -9.19
C ILE A 184 4.43 -42.99 -9.40
N ASN A 185 3.85 -42.38 -8.37
CA ASN A 185 2.47 -41.87 -8.37
C ASN A 185 2.38 -40.39 -7.99
N VAL A 186 3.49 -39.66 -8.12
CA VAL A 186 3.56 -38.23 -7.80
C VAL A 186 3.76 -37.46 -9.10
N PRO A 187 2.83 -36.57 -9.48
CA PRO A 187 2.89 -35.88 -10.77
C PRO A 187 4.06 -34.90 -10.86
N ALA A 188 4.42 -34.28 -9.73
CA ALA A 188 5.54 -33.35 -9.66
C ALA A 188 6.12 -33.24 -8.25
N TYR A 189 7.39 -32.84 -8.17
CA TYR A 189 8.03 -32.31 -6.97
C TYR A 189 8.51 -30.88 -7.25
N GLN A 190 8.44 -30.03 -6.24
CA GLN A 190 8.92 -28.66 -6.27
C GLN A 190 9.95 -28.46 -5.16
N PHE A 191 11.14 -27.98 -5.53
CA PHE A 191 12.19 -27.60 -4.59
C PHE A 191 12.18 -26.08 -4.52
N SER A 192 11.70 -25.49 -3.44
CA SER A 192 11.47 -24.04 -3.36
C SER A 192 12.34 -23.40 -2.28
N SER A 193 13.25 -22.53 -2.71
CA SER A 193 14.06 -21.67 -1.84
C SER A 193 13.45 -20.26 -1.87
N VAL A 194 12.63 -19.95 -0.87
CA VAL A 194 11.88 -18.70 -0.83
C VAL A 194 12.79 -17.49 -0.56
N GLU A 195 13.81 -17.66 0.27
CA GLU A 195 14.79 -16.60 0.57
C GLU A 195 15.60 -16.15 -0.66
N ASN A 196 15.86 -17.07 -1.59
CA ASN A 196 16.51 -16.79 -2.87
C ASN A 196 15.50 -16.53 -4.00
N ASN A 197 14.21 -16.44 -3.68
CA ASN A 197 13.08 -16.40 -4.61
C ASN A 197 13.30 -17.28 -5.84
N SER A 198 13.46 -18.59 -5.63
CA SER A 198 13.76 -19.53 -6.70
C SER A 198 13.21 -20.92 -6.43
N ALA A 199 12.92 -21.68 -7.49
CA ALA A 199 12.51 -23.07 -7.38
C ALA A 199 12.97 -23.93 -8.56
N VAL A 200 12.99 -25.25 -8.34
CA VAL A 200 13.03 -26.27 -9.40
C VAL A 200 11.71 -27.02 -9.42
N PHE A 201 11.17 -27.22 -10.62
CA PHE A 201 10.01 -28.06 -10.87
C PHE A 201 10.43 -29.36 -11.56
N LEU A 202 10.19 -30.50 -10.91
CA LEU A 202 10.41 -31.82 -11.48
C LEU A 202 9.05 -32.41 -11.83
N TYR A 203 8.73 -32.52 -13.11
CA TYR A 203 7.51 -33.14 -13.62
C TYR A 203 7.79 -34.60 -14.02
N PHE A 204 6.87 -35.50 -13.71
CA PHE A 204 7.02 -36.94 -13.99
C PHE A 204 6.03 -37.40 -15.07
N ASP A 205 5.98 -36.68 -16.17
CA ASP A 205 5.03 -36.85 -17.28
C ASP A 205 5.68 -37.39 -18.57
N SER A 206 7.00 -37.59 -18.58
CA SER A 206 7.70 -38.04 -19.78
C SER A 206 7.36 -39.49 -20.12
N LYS A 207 7.06 -39.72 -21.40
CA LYS A 207 6.81 -41.05 -21.96
C LYS A 207 8.09 -41.83 -22.25
N GLU A 208 9.21 -41.13 -22.41
CA GLU A 208 10.51 -41.75 -22.61
C GLU A 208 11.14 -42.11 -21.26
N VAL A 209 11.54 -43.37 -21.11
CA VAL A 209 12.14 -43.84 -19.86
C VAL A 209 13.45 -43.10 -19.60
N THR A 210 13.50 -42.31 -18.53
CA THR A 210 14.74 -41.69 -18.07
C THR A 210 15.68 -42.79 -17.58
N LYS A 211 16.79 -42.99 -18.30
CA LYS A 211 17.78 -44.03 -17.98
C LYS A 211 18.57 -43.67 -16.73
N ASP A 212 18.99 -42.42 -16.62
CA ASP A 212 19.66 -41.90 -15.45
C ASP A 212 18.62 -41.55 -14.38
N ARG A 213 18.78 -42.13 -13.18
CA ARG A 213 17.92 -41.87 -12.02
C ARG A 213 18.57 -40.92 -11.03
N ILE A 214 19.65 -40.26 -11.43
CA ILE A 214 20.32 -39.21 -10.68
C ILE A 214 19.96 -37.87 -11.31
N VAL A 215 19.55 -36.91 -10.47
CA VAL A 215 19.25 -35.53 -10.88
C VAL A 215 20.16 -34.59 -10.10
N ASP A 216 20.96 -33.80 -10.81
CA ASP A 216 21.82 -32.79 -10.20
C ASP A 216 21.17 -31.40 -10.26
N LEU A 217 20.97 -30.79 -9.10
CA LEU A 217 20.45 -29.45 -8.91
C LEU A 217 21.51 -28.57 -8.23
N SER A 218 21.64 -27.33 -8.67
CA SER A 218 22.53 -26.34 -8.04
C SER A 218 21.75 -25.09 -7.66
N LEU A 219 21.84 -24.68 -6.40
CA LEU A 219 21.36 -23.39 -5.93
C LEU A 219 22.48 -22.36 -6.10
N LEU A 220 22.38 -21.52 -7.12
CA LEU A 220 23.31 -20.42 -7.40
C LEU A 220 22.80 -19.12 -6.77
N SER A 221 23.63 -18.06 -6.79
CA SER A 221 23.19 -16.71 -6.40
C SER A 221 22.08 -16.15 -7.30
N THR A 222 21.94 -16.68 -8.52
CA THR A 222 20.87 -16.36 -9.46
C THR A 222 19.65 -17.28 -9.30
N GLY A 223 19.64 -18.16 -8.29
CA GLY A 223 18.59 -19.16 -8.08
C GLY A 223 19.00 -20.57 -8.50
N PHE A 224 18.04 -21.49 -8.40
CA PHE A 224 18.20 -22.88 -8.78
C PHE A 224 18.44 -23.06 -10.29
N THR A 225 19.28 -24.02 -10.63
CA THR A 225 19.46 -24.53 -11.99
C THR A 225 19.57 -26.06 -11.98
N PRO A 226 18.94 -26.77 -12.95
CA PRO A 226 17.94 -26.24 -13.88
C PRO A 226 16.66 -25.79 -13.16
N VAL A 227 15.84 -24.94 -13.79
CA VAL A 227 14.57 -24.45 -13.20
C VAL A 227 13.41 -25.43 -13.38
N GLU A 228 13.48 -26.29 -14.41
CA GLU A 228 12.42 -27.22 -14.77
C GLU A 228 13.02 -28.46 -15.44
N LEU A 229 12.45 -29.63 -15.12
CA LEU A 229 12.80 -30.92 -15.73
C LEU A 229 11.55 -31.78 -15.92
N HIS A 230 11.51 -32.51 -17.04
CA HIS A 230 10.49 -33.51 -17.36
C HIS A 230 11.10 -34.89 -17.40
N LEU A 231 10.63 -35.78 -16.54
CA LEU A 231 11.20 -37.09 -16.24
C LEU A 231 10.12 -38.17 -16.38
N SER A 232 10.51 -39.43 -16.58
CA SER A 232 9.55 -40.54 -16.50
C SER A 232 9.24 -40.88 -15.04
N PRO A 233 8.05 -41.38 -14.69
CA PRO A 233 7.78 -41.88 -13.33
C PRO A 233 8.84 -42.88 -12.84
N GLY A 234 9.12 -42.87 -11.54
CA GLY A 234 10.07 -43.80 -10.91
C GLY A 234 10.76 -43.23 -9.67
N GLU A 235 11.75 -43.95 -9.17
CA GLU A 235 12.58 -43.53 -8.04
C GLU A 235 13.81 -42.75 -8.53
N TYR A 236 14.14 -41.66 -7.84
CA TYR A 236 15.26 -40.77 -8.19
C TYR A 236 16.13 -40.45 -6.98
N GLU A 237 17.43 -40.32 -7.22
CA GLU A 237 18.39 -39.69 -6.31
C GLU A 237 18.65 -38.25 -6.78
N VAL A 238 18.22 -37.27 -6.01
CA VAL A 238 18.42 -35.85 -6.31
C VAL A 238 19.58 -35.33 -5.48
N LYS A 239 20.61 -34.82 -6.15
CA LYS A 239 21.76 -34.16 -5.55
C LYS A 239 21.56 -32.66 -5.62
N VAL A 240 21.46 -32.01 -4.48
CA VAL A 240 21.30 -30.55 -4.40
C VAL A 240 22.56 -29.94 -3.83
N SER A 241 23.23 -29.09 -4.61
CA SER A 241 24.44 -28.37 -4.20
C SER A 241 24.14 -26.91 -3.87
N ASN A 242 24.51 -26.43 -2.68
CA ASN A 242 24.50 -25.00 -2.37
C ASN A 242 25.79 -24.38 -2.91
N ARG A 243 25.64 -23.55 -3.96
CA ARG A 243 26.73 -22.82 -4.60
C ARG A 243 26.66 -21.32 -4.30
N THR A 244 25.78 -20.91 -3.39
CA THR A 244 25.74 -19.55 -2.87
C THR A 244 26.84 -19.32 -1.83
N ILE A 245 26.99 -18.07 -1.40
CA ILE A 245 27.95 -17.69 -0.34
C ILE A 245 27.36 -17.77 1.07
N ALA A 246 26.07 -18.09 1.20
CA ALA A 246 25.33 -18.10 2.46
C ALA A 246 24.72 -19.47 2.74
N THR A 247 24.43 -19.75 4.01
CA THR A 247 23.56 -20.85 4.38
C THR A 247 22.20 -20.62 3.72
N SER A 248 21.60 -21.66 3.12
CA SER A 248 20.31 -21.54 2.43
C SER A 248 19.41 -22.71 2.73
N GLY A 249 18.10 -22.44 2.78
CA GLY A 249 17.05 -23.42 2.94
C GLY A 249 16.21 -23.60 1.68
N PHE A 250 15.69 -24.81 1.49
CA PHE A 250 14.61 -25.04 0.53
C PHE A 250 13.59 -26.06 1.04
N LEU A 251 12.34 -25.85 0.66
CA LEU A 251 11.24 -26.77 0.90
C LEU A 251 11.18 -27.80 -0.22
N ILE A 252 10.87 -29.05 0.13
CA ILE A 252 10.48 -30.08 -0.83
C ILE A 252 8.97 -30.21 -0.76
N ILE A 253 8.28 -29.88 -1.85
CA ILE A 253 6.82 -29.77 -1.90
C ILE A 253 6.27 -30.71 -2.97
N LYS A 254 5.14 -31.36 -2.68
CA LYS A 254 4.31 -32.06 -3.68
C LYS A 254 3.17 -31.13 -4.11
N PRO A 255 3.33 -30.35 -5.19
CA PRO A 255 2.32 -29.37 -5.57
C PRO A 255 1.00 -30.05 -5.98
N ASN A 256 -0.11 -29.51 -5.51
CA ASN A 256 -1.45 -29.95 -5.89
C ASN A 256 -2.40 -28.75 -5.95
N LEU A 257 -2.23 -27.97 -7.02
CA LEU A 257 -3.00 -26.74 -7.25
C LEU A 257 -4.51 -27.00 -7.27
N LYS A 258 -4.95 -28.12 -7.87
CA LYS A 258 -6.37 -28.47 -7.92
C LYS A 258 -6.96 -28.55 -6.52
N LYS A 259 -6.32 -29.27 -5.60
CA LYS A 259 -6.82 -29.41 -4.23
C LYS A 259 -6.73 -28.11 -3.44
N ILE A 260 -5.70 -27.30 -3.65
CA ILE A 260 -5.60 -25.95 -3.07
C ILE A 260 -6.79 -25.09 -3.50
N LEU A 261 -7.11 -25.07 -4.79
CA LEU A 261 -8.23 -24.30 -5.33
C LEU A 261 -9.59 -24.81 -4.83
N GLU A 262 -9.75 -26.12 -4.65
CA GLU A 262 -10.94 -26.72 -4.02
C GLU A 262 -11.11 -26.20 -2.57
N ILE A 263 -10.05 -26.26 -1.77
CA ILE A 263 -10.10 -25.79 -0.37
C ILE A 263 -10.37 -24.28 -0.31
N ILE A 264 -9.69 -23.47 -1.12
CA ILE A 264 -9.86 -22.00 -1.12
C ILE A 264 -11.29 -21.58 -1.52
N ARG A 265 -11.98 -22.35 -2.38
CA ARG A 265 -13.38 -22.05 -2.73
C ARG A 265 -14.32 -22.21 -1.55
N GLU A 266 -14.07 -23.19 -0.68
CA GLU A 266 -14.91 -23.46 0.50
C GLU A 266 -14.44 -22.64 1.72
N HIS A 267 -13.13 -22.42 1.83
CA HIS A 267 -12.45 -21.76 2.94
C HIS A 267 -11.47 -20.69 2.39
N PRO A 268 -11.98 -19.53 1.94
CA PRO A 268 -11.16 -18.52 1.29
C PRO A 268 -10.13 -17.93 2.25
N THR A 269 -8.93 -17.66 1.72
CA THR A 269 -7.92 -16.87 2.44
C THR A 269 -8.47 -15.47 2.70
N VAL A 270 -8.44 -15.05 3.96
CA VAL A 270 -8.81 -13.68 4.34
C VAL A 270 -7.58 -12.80 4.24
N ILE A 271 -7.64 -11.79 3.38
CA ILE A 271 -6.60 -10.76 3.28
C ILE A 271 -6.99 -9.63 4.22
N GLU A 272 -6.27 -9.49 5.33
CA GLU A 272 -6.47 -8.35 6.25
C GLU A 272 -5.98 -7.06 5.61
N PRO A 273 -6.66 -5.92 5.80
CA PRO A 273 -6.18 -4.63 5.32
C PRO A 273 -4.75 -4.34 5.80
N PHE A 274 -3.88 -3.93 4.89
CA PHE A 274 -2.50 -3.56 5.18
C PHE A 274 -2.12 -2.25 4.49
N LEU A 275 -1.08 -1.59 5.00
CA LEU A 275 -0.58 -0.37 4.41
C LEU A 275 0.11 -0.69 3.08
N THR A 276 -0.40 -0.17 1.97
CA THR A 276 0.23 -0.35 0.66
C THR A 276 1.15 0.83 0.36
N ALA A 277 2.05 0.65 -0.61
CA ALA A 277 2.91 1.74 -1.07
C ALA A 277 2.09 2.94 -1.58
N LYS A 278 0.97 2.70 -2.29
CA LYS A 278 0.05 3.78 -2.69
C LYS A 278 -0.43 4.60 -1.49
N MET A 279 -0.90 3.93 -0.44
CA MET A 279 -1.41 4.60 0.76
C MET A 279 -0.32 5.42 1.44
N LEU A 280 0.90 4.88 1.53
CA LEU A 280 2.04 5.59 2.09
C LEU A 280 2.38 6.83 1.25
N LEU A 281 2.41 6.71 -0.08
CA LEU A 281 2.67 7.82 -1.00
C LEU A 281 1.57 8.91 -0.96
N ASN A 282 0.36 8.56 -0.57
CA ASN A 282 -0.75 9.49 -0.35
C ASN A 282 -0.85 10.01 1.09
N ASN A 283 0.10 9.66 1.96
CA ASN A 283 0.10 10.16 3.33
C ASN A 283 0.85 11.50 3.43
N GLN A 284 0.17 12.52 3.96
CA GLN A 284 0.73 13.87 4.12
C GLN A 284 2.00 13.88 4.98
N THR A 285 2.00 13.17 6.11
CA THR A 285 3.15 13.10 7.02
C THR A 285 4.36 12.44 6.36
N PHE A 286 4.14 11.39 5.57
CA PHE A 286 5.22 10.76 4.79
C PHE A 286 5.86 11.77 3.82
N ARG A 287 5.02 12.50 3.06
CA ARG A 287 5.47 13.54 2.13
C ARG A 287 6.17 14.72 2.81
N GLU A 288 5.99 14.94 4.10
CA GLU A 288 6.66 15.99 4.86
C GLU A 288 7.98 15.52 5.47
N LEU A 289 8.00 14.34 6.07
CA LEU A 289 9.17 13.82 6.80
C LEU A 289 10.25 13.24 5.89
N PHE A 290 9.85 12.71 4.72
CA PHE A 290 10.74 11.99 3.80
C PHE A 290 11.00 12.75 2.49
N ARG A 291 10.82 14.09 2.49
CA ARG A 291 11.05 14.98 1.33
C ARG A 291 12.40 14.80 0.63
N VAL A 292 13.48 14.68 1.41
CA VAL A 292 14.88 14.77 0.90
C VAL A 292 15.64 13.45 1.05
N GLN A 293 14.96 12.33 1.29
CA GLN A 293 15.63 11.03 1.39
C GLN A 293 15.05 10.00 0.41
N GLN A 294 15.95 9.52 -0.46
CA GLN A 294 15.94 8.20 -1.11
C GLN A 294 14.84 7.91 -2.14
N LEU A 295 14.25 8.91 -2.79
CA LEU A 295 13.53 8.68 -4.03
C LEU A 295 14.41 9.20 -5.17
N ASN A 296 14.94 8.27 -5.98
CA ASN A 296 15.74 8.58 -7.15
C ASN A 296 14.99 9.57 -8.06
N SER A 297 15.68 10.55 -8.64
CA SER A 297 15.09 11.49 -9.62
C SER A 297 14.54 10.79 -10.86
N GLN A 298 14.93 9.53 -11.10
CA GLN A 298 14.42 8.66 -12.15
C GLN A 298 13.24 7.77 -11.72
N LEU A 299 12.72 7.93 -10.49
CA LEU A 299 11.58 7.16 -10.01
C LEU A 299 10.37 7.36 -10.91
N ASN A 300 9.86 6.26 -11.46
CA ASN A 300 8.68 6.22 -12.32
C ASN A 300 7.83 5.02 -11.94
N LEU A 301 6.87 5.22 -11.02
CA LEU A 301 6.03 4.14 -10.51
C LEU A 301 4.59 4.28 -10.99
N ASN A 302 4.04 3.20 -11.55
CA ASN A 302 2.65 3.18 -11.98
C ASN A 302 1.73 2.97 -10.78
N VAL A 303 0.82 3.91 -10.58
CA VAL A 303 -0.33 3.79 -9.68
C VAL A 303 -1.54 3.46 -10.55
N LYS A 304 -2.18 2.33 -10.28
CA LYS A 304 -3.30 1.83 -11.09
C LYS A 304 -4.56 2.68 -10.90
N SER A 305 -4.82 3.10 -9.67
CA SER A 305 -6.02 3.84 -9.30
C SER A 305 -5.69 4.90 -8.25
N LEU A 306 -5.86 6.17 -8.61
CA LEU A 306 -5.64 7.32 -7.74
C LEU A 306 -6.78 8.32 -7.90
N THR A 307 -7.34 8.75 -6.76
CA THR A 307 -8.32 9.82 -6.73
C THR A 307 -7.59 11.13 -6.70
N ILE A 308 -7.79 11.96 -7.73
CA ILE A 308 -7.14 13.24 -7.88
C ILE A 308 -8.20 14.33 -7.72
N LEU A 309 -7.95 15.23 -6.78
CA LEU A 309 -8.79 16.38 -6.47
C LEU A 309 -8.06 17.66 -6.84
N PHE A 310 -8.73 18.52 -7.59
CA PHE A 310 -8.32 19.91 -7.77
C PHE A 310 -9.34 20.83 -7.13
N THR A 311 -8.84 21.86 -6.45
CA THR A 311 -9.66 23.00 -6.04
C THR A 311 -9.24 24.25 -6.78
N ASP A 312 -10.10 25.26 -6.76
CA ASP A 312 -9.80 26.63 -7.18
C ASP A 312 -10.66 27.59 -6.37
N LEU A 313 -10.14 28.77 -6.10
CA LEU A 313 -10.82 29.78 -5.30
C LEU A 313 -11.35 30.88 -6.21
N ARG A 314 -12.67 31.07 -6.22
CA ARG A 314 -13.32 32.17 -6.94
C ARG A 314 -13.52 33.35 -6.00
N GLY A 315 -13.19 34.55 -6.48
CA GLY A 315 -13.39 35.82 -5.75
C GLY A 315 -12.14 36.30 -5.00
N SER A 316 -11.05 35.53 -5.01
CA SER A 316 -9.76 35.91 -4.39
C SER A 316 -9.18 37.17 -5.05
N THR A 317 -9.15 37.25 -6.37
CA THR A 317 -8.62 38.40 -7.12
C THR A 317 -9.41 39.69 -6.86
N GLU A 318 -10.74 39.64 -6.91
CA GLU A 318 -11.59 40.80 -6.62
C GLU A 318 -11.55 41.21 -5.13
N MET A 319 -11.23 40.27 -4.24
CA MET A 319 -11.03 40.53 -2.81
C MET A 319 -9.71 41.29 -2.57
N TYR A 320 -8.61 40.95 -3.24
CA TYR A 320 -7.36 41.70 -3.13
C TYR A 320 -7.55 43.19 -3.46
N ASP A 321 -8.38 43.51 -4.45
CA ASP A 321 -8.65 44.89 -4.87
C ASP A 321 -9.52 45.70 -3.89
N LYS A 322 -10.33 45.04 -3.04
CA LYS A 322 -11.35 45.71 -2.18
C LYS A 322 -11.08 45.63 -0.68
N ALA A 323 -10.45 44.57 -0.19
CA ALA A 323 -10.33 44.26 1.25
C ALA A 323 -9.10 44.90 1.92
N GLY A 324 -8.13 45.37 1.11
CA GLY A 324 -6.77 45.64 1.55
C GLY A 324 -5.96 44.35 1.74
N ASP A 325 -4.68 44.40 1.37
CA ASP A 325 -3.81 43.21 1.23
C ASP A 325 -3.77 42.29 2.46
N ILE A 326 -3.90 42.86 3.68
CA ILE A 326 -3.78 42.11 4.94
C ILE A 326 -5.00 41.22 5.21
N LEU A 327 -6.22 41.71 4.97
CA LEU A 327 -7.44 40.95 5.23
C LEU A 327 -7.62 39.84 4.20
N ALA A 328 -7.37 40.15 2.92
CA ALA A 328 -7.38 39.18 1.83
C ALA A 328 -6.36 38.06 2.07
N TYR A 329 -5.12 38.42 2.45
CA TYR A 329 -4.09 37.43 2.78
C TYR A 329 -4.49 36.53 3.94
N ARG A 330 -5.05 37.08 5.03
CA ARG A 330 -5.50 36.28 6.17
C ARG A 330 -6.56 35.26 5.77
N LEU A 331 -7.54 35.68 4.98
CA LEU A 331 -8.63 34.80 4.55
C LEU A 331 -8.13 33.68 3.63
N VAL A 332 -7.18 33.97 2.73
CA VAL A 332 -6.54 32.94 1.89
C VAL A 332 -5.70 31.96 2.72
N GLN A 333 -4.96 32.43 3.73
CA GLN A 333 -4.24 31.54 4.65
C GLN A 333 -5.21 30.63 5.41
N GLU A 334 -6.33 31.18 5.84
CA GLU A 334 -7.32 30.43 6.62
C GLU A 334 -8.03 29.38 5.75
N HIS A 335 -8.36 29.76 4.51
CA HIS A 335 -8.80 28.83 3.47
C HIS A 335 -7.82 27.67 3.27
N PHE A 336 -6.53 27.95 3.09
CA PHE A 336 -5.52 26.90 2.91
C PHE A 336 -5.41 25.97 4.12
N ARG A 337 -5.47 26.51 5.34
CA ARG A 337 -5.45 25.70 6.55
C ARG A 337 -6.66 24.77 6.60
N LEU A 338 -7.87 25.28 6.32
CA LEU A 338 -9.09 24.49 6.27
C LEU A 338 -9.00 23.34 5.24
N LEU A 339 -8.48 23.62 4.04
CA LEU A 339 -8.31 22.60 3.01
C LEU A 339 -7.28 21.55 3.44
N ALA A 340 -6.12 21.96 3.92
CA ALA A 340 -5.05 21.05 4.36
C ALA A 340 -5.49 20.13 5.50
N GLU A 341 -6.19 20.66 6.50
CA GLU A 341 -6.76 19.87 7.58
C GLU A 341 -7.80 18.88 7.09
N THR A 342 -8.65 19.28 6.14
CA THR A 342 -9.68 18.40 5.57
C THR A 342 -9.06 17.27 4.75
N VAL A 343 -8.06 17.58 3.91
CA VAL A 343 -7.31 16.56 3.15
C VAL A 343 -6.69 15.55 4.12
N LYS A 344 -6.01 16.01 5.16
CA LYS A 344 -5.39 15.13 6.17
C LYS A 344 -6.42 14.30 6.93
N LYS A 345 -7.56 14.89 7.32
CA LYS A 345 -8.66 14.21 8.04
C LYS A 345 -9.20 12.99 7.28
N PHE A 346 -9.23 13.05 5.96
CA PHE A 346 -9.69 11.95 5.11
C PHE A 346 -8.53 11.20 4.44
N ASN A 347 -7.37 11.11 5.11
CA ASN A 347 -6.19 10.33 4.69
C ASN A 347 -5.62 10.69 3.32
N GLY A 348 -5.88 11.89 2.82
CA GLY A 348 -5.28 12.39 1.59
C GLY A 348 -3.95 13.11 1.81
N ALA A 349 -3.36 13.53 0.70
CA ALA A 349 -2.18 14.38 0.69
C ALA A 349 -2.34 15.54 -0.29
N ILE A 350 -1.85 16.72 0.11
CA ILE A 350 -1.63 17.82 -0.82
C ILE A 350 -0.34 17.53 -1.59
N VAL A 351 -0.47 17.41 -2.91
CA VAL A 351 0.65 17.22 -3.83
C VAL A 351 1.37 18.54 -4.05
N LYS A 352 0.60 19.58 -4.41
CA LYS A 352 1.11 20.93 -4.65
C LYS A 352 0.01 21.99 -4.57
N THR A 353 0.44 23.22 -4.39
CA THR A 353 -0.38 24.44 -4.45
C THR A 353 -0.08 25.19 -5.74
N MET A 354 -1.10 25.81 -6.34
CA MET A 354 -0.99 26.57 -7.60
C MET A 354 -1.74 27.89 -7.47
N GLY A 355 -1.08 28.93 -6.96
CA GLY A 355 -1.78 30.15 -6.55
C GLY A 355 -2.62 29.86 -5.30
N ASP A 356 -3.94 30.02 -5.41
CA ASP A 356 -4.99 29.72 -4.42
C ASP A 356 -5.64 28.33 -4.60
N ALA A 357 -5.26 27.60 -5.66
CA ALA A 357 -5.69 26.23 -5.90
C ALA A 357 -4.82 25.21 -5.17
N ILE A 358 -5.42 24.07 -4.77
CA ILE A 358 -4.67 22.87 -4.36
C ILE A 358 -4.89 21.71 -5.32
N MET A 359 -3.84 20.92 -5.52
CA MET A 359 -3.93 19.57 -6.02
C MET A 359 -3.72 18.61 -4.85
N ALA A 360 -4.70 17.76 -4.59
CA ALA A 360 -4.65 16.72 -3.56
C ALA A 360 -4.95 15.35 -4.15
N THR A 361 -4.48 14.30 -3.47
CA THR A 361 -4.73 12.91 -3.87
C THR A 361 -5.22 12.08 -2.70
N PHE A 362 -6.06 11.10 -3.01
CA PHE A 362 -6.60 10.13 -2.07
C PHE A 362 -6.42 8.71 -2.62
N SER A 363 -6.38 7.74 -1.71
CA SER A 363 -6.17 6.34 -2.11
C SER A 363 -7.42 5.67 -2.66
N ASN A 364 -8.60 6.26 -2.39
CA ASN A 364 -9.89 5.82 -2.91
C ASN A 364 -10.88 6.99 -3.11
N PRO A 365 -11.91 6.79 -3.96
CA PRO A 365 -12.90 7.83 -4.27
C PRO A 365 -13.75 8.32 -3.10
N LEU A 366 -14.07 7.45 -2.13
CA LEU A 366 -14.89 7.81 -0.96
C LEU A 366 -14.20 8.87 -0.09
N GLU A 367 -12.90 8.68 0.17
CA GLU A 367 -12.09 9.65 0.90
C GLU A 367 -12.08 11.02 0.21
N GLY A 368 -11.89 11.04 -1.12
CA GLY A 368 -11.91 12.27 -1.91
C GLY A 368 -13.28 12.96 -1.89
N LEU A 369 -14.37 12.20 -2.01
CA LEU A 369 -15.72 12.73 -1.94
C LEU A 369 -16.00 13.35 -0.56
N PHE A 370 -15.71 12.64 0.52
CA PHE A 370 -15.92 13.15 1.88
C PHE A 370 -15.10 14.42 2.16
N ALA A 371 -13.84 14.44 1.71
CA ALA A 371 -13.03 15.65 1.78
C ALA A 371 -13.69 16.82 1.03
N SER A 372 -14.22 16.58 -0.17
CA SER A 372 -14.86 17.61 -0.98
C SER A 372 -16.11 18.20 -0.32
N LEU A 373 -16.97 17.34 0.22
CA LEU A 373 -18.19 17.75 0.92
C LEU A 373 -17.87 18.53 2.19
N GLU A 374 -16.90 18.07 2.98
CA GLU A 374 -16.43 18.76 4.18
C GLU A 374 -15.79 20.11 3.85
N MET A 375 -15.00 20.19 2.77
CA MET A 375 -14.40 21.46 2.31
C MET A 375 -15.49 22.48 1.99
N MET A 376 -16.53 22.10 1.23
CA MET A 376 -17.65 23.01 0.93
C MET A 376 -18.33 23.49 2.21
N PHE A 377 -18.66 22.56 3.12
CA PHE A 377 -19.29 22.90 4.39
C PHE A 377 -18.45 23.87 5.24
N ARG A 378 -17.14 23.63 5.35
CA ARG A 378 -16.23 24.48 6.15
C ARG A 378 -16.04 25.86 5.52
N ILE A 379 -16.01 25.96 4.20
CA ILE A 379 -15.94 27.25 3.50
C ILE A 379 -17.23 28.05 3.67
N ASP A 380 -18.40 27.42 3.58
CA ASP A 380 -19.69 28.08 3.84
C ASP A 380 -19.76 28.64 5.27
N ARG A 381 -19.31 27.84 6.26
CA ARG A 381 -19.22 28.29 7.66
C ARG A 381 -18.28 29.48 7.82
N MET A 382 -17.10 29.43 7.19
CA MET A 382 -16.16 30.54 7.22
C MET A 382 -16.77 31.79 6.58
N ASN A 383 -17.45 31.69 5.43
CA ASN A 383 -18.10 32.82 4.79
C ASN A 383 -19.16 33.48 5.70
N GLU A 384 -19.85 32.72 6.54
CA GLU A 384 -20.78 33.30 7.53
C GLU A 384 -20.07 34.16 8.58
N GLU A 385 -18.90 33.75 9.05
CA GLU A 385 -18.09 34.51 10.01
C GLU A 385 -17.52 35.80 9.39
N PHE A 386 -17.15 35.75 8.10
CA PHE A 386 -16.61 36.90 7.37
C PHE A 386 -17.67 37.76 6.68
N LYS A 387 -18.95 37.39 6.78
CA LYS A 387 -20.09 38.09 6.14
C LYS A 387 -20.18 39.56 6.55
N GLU A 388 -19.88 39.88 7.81
CA GLU A 388 -19.84 41.26 8.33
C GLU A 388 -18.78 42.13 7.66
N HIS A 389 -17.76 41.52 7.05
CA HIS A 389 -16.68 42.21 6.35
C HIS A 389 -16.97 42.35 4.84
N GLY A 390 -18.13 41.92 4.36
CA GLY A 390 -18.56 42.11 2.96
C GLY A 390 -17.80 41.26 1.94
N HIS A 391 -17.16 40.18 2.39
CA HIS A 391 -16.37 39.30 1.54
C HIS A 391 -16.87 37.85 1.60
N GLU A 392 -17.02 37.23 0.43
CA GLU A 392 -17.42 35.84 0.26
C GLU A 392 -16.46 35.18 -0.73
N ILE A 393 -15.98 33.98 -0.40
CA ILE A 393 -15.16 33.19 -1.32
C ILE A 393 -15.90 31.94 -1.75
N GLY A 394 -15.77 31.61 -3.03
CA GLY A 394 -16.34 30.40 -3.60
C GLY A 394 -15.29 29.34 -3.81
N LEU A 395 -15.51 28.13 -3.31
CA LEU A 395 -14.66 26.99 -3.66
C LEU A 395 -15.21 26.28 -4.90
N LYS A 396 -14.33 25.94 -5.83
CA LYS A 396 -14.63 25.05 -6.96
C LYS A 396 -13.90 23.73 -6.72
N VAL A 397 -14.58 22.59 -6.86
CA VAL A 397 -13.94 21.28 -6.67
C VAL A 397 -14.17 20.38 -7.88
N GLY A 398 -13.12 19.71 -8.33
CA GLY A 398 -13.20 18.65 -9.35
C GLY A 398 -12.47 17.39 -8.92
N LEU A 399 -13.08 16.23 -9.11
CA LEU A 399 -12.49 14.92 -8.83
C LEU A 399 -12.44 14.03 -10.07
N ASN A 400 -11.37 13.26 -10.18
CA ASN A 400 -11.28 12.15 -11.11
C ASN A 400 -10.56 10.95 -10.49
N GLU A 401 -11.03 9.75 -10.80
CA GLU A 401 -10.33 8.49 -10.50
C GLU A 401 -9.65 7.96 -11.76
N GLY A 402 -8.39 7.53 -11.64
CA GLY A 402 -7.73 6.84 -12.74
C GLY A 402 -6.24 6.55 -12.49
N PRO A 403 -5.57 5.92 -13.47
CA PRO A 403 -4.15 5.62 -13.35
C PRO A 403 -3.29 6.88 -13.41
N ALA A 404 -2.18 6.88 -12.69
CA ALA A 404 -1.22 7.98 -12.67
C ALA A 404 0.21 7.45 -12.52
N LEU A 405 1.18 8.23 -13.01
CA LEU A 405 2.59 7.97 -12.81
C LEU A 405 3.07 8.80 -11.63
N ALA A 406 3.57 8.15 -10.58
CA ALA A 406 4.25 8.80 -9.47
C ALA A 406 5.69 9.12 -9.89
N VAL A 407 6.07 10.40 -9.79
CA VAL A 407 7.38 10.92 -10.23
C VAL A 407 7.96 11.84 -9.17
N ILE A 408 9.28 12.09 -9.23
CA ILE A 408 9.91 13.14 -8.44
C ILE A 408 10.07 14.39 -9.30
N ASN A 409 9.52 15.51 -8.83
CA ASN A 409 9.59 16.82 -9.45
C ASN A 409 9.94 17.86 -8.36
N ASP A 410 10.98 18.67 -8.60
CA ASP A 410 11.53 19.62 -7.61
C ASP A 410 11.74 19.00 -6.21
N GLU A 411 12.38 17.82 -6.17
CA GLU A 411 12.64 17.03 -4.95
C GLU A 411 11.36 16.63 -4.18
N ARG A 412 10.20 16.67 -4.83
CA ARG A 412 8.91 16.28 -4.24
C ARG A 412 8.21 15.25 -5.08
N LEU A 413 7.45 14.41 -4.41
CA LEU A 413 6.57 13.46 -5.07
C LEU A 413 5.41 14.18 -5.76
N ASP A 414 5.34 14.05 -7.07
CA ASP A 414 4.28 14.59 -7.94
C ASP A 414 3.61 13.45 -8.71
N TYR A 415 2.49 13.76 -9.38
CA TYR A 415 1.81 12.81 -10.26
C TYR A 415 1.68 13.37 -11.65
N PHE A 416 1.92 12.51 -12.63
CA PHE A 416 1.80 12.82 -14.05
C PHE A 416 0.84 11.84 -14.75
N GLY A 417 0.20 12.30 -15.82
CA GLY A 417 -0.64 11.46 -16.67
C GLY A 417 -1.97 12.11 -17.05
N GLN A 418 -2.72 11.42 -17.93
CA GLN A 418 -3.98 11.92 -18.45
C GLN A 418 -5.04 12.13 -17.34
N SER A 419 -5.07 11.26 -16.33
CA SER A 419 -5.99 11.36 -15.19
C SER A 419 -5.83 12.66 -14.39
N VAL A 420 -4.59 13.15 -14.25
CA VAL A 420 -4.31 14.44 -13.58
C VAL A 420 -4.89 15.60 -14.40
N ASN A 421 -4.69 15.57 -15.72
CA ASN A 421 -5.24 16.58 -16.62
C ASN A 421 -6.78 16.55 -16.62
N ILE A 422 -7.40 15.37 -16.63
CA ILE A 422 -8.86 15.23 -16.54
C ILE A 422 -9.38 15.89 -15.26
N ALA A 423 -8.80 15.58 -14.09
CA ALA A 423 -9.21 16.15 -12.81
C ALA A 423 -9.21 17.69 -12.83
N ALA A 424 -8.12 18.29 -13.32
CA ALA A 424 -8.02 19.75 -13.44
C ALA A 424 -9.06 20.34 -14.41
N ARG A 425 -9.41 19.64 -15.49
CA ARG A 425 -10.46 20.10 -16.43
C ARG A 425 -11.86 19.92 -15.88
N VAL A 426 -12.11 18.89 -15.09
CA VAL A 426 -13.38 18.67 -14.39
C VAL A 426 -13.61 19.79 -13.37
N GLN A 427 -12.58 20.13 -12.58
CA GLN A 427 -12.63 21.28 -11.66
C GLN A 427 -12.95 22.58 -12.41
N ALA A 428 -12.38 22.79 -13.60
CA ALA A 428 -12.61 24.01 -14.38
C ALA A 428 -14.09 24.20 -14.80
N LEU A 429 -14.88 23.12 -14.91
CA LEU A 429 -16.32 23.17 -15.21
C LEU A 429 -17.14 23.74 -14.05
N ALA A 430 -16.63 23.64 -12.82
CA ALA A 430 -17.35 24.07 -11.63
C ALA A 430 -17.55 25.59 -11.58
N SER A 431 -18.67 26.00 -11.01
CA SER A 431 -18.86 27.34 -10.44
C SER A 431 -18.54 27.35 -8.95
N ALA A 432 -18.52 28.54 -8.34
CA ALA A 432 -18.36 28.67 -6.89
C ALA A 432 -19.43 27.84 -6.14
N GLY A 433 -18.99 27.04 -5.17
CA GLY A 433 -19.84 26.15 -4.39
C GLY A 433 -20.16 24.82 -5.07
N GLU A 434 -19.62 24.55 -6.27
CA GLU A 434 -19.92 23.32 -7.01
C GLU A 434 -18.82 22.26 -6.91
N ILE A 435 -19.26 21.00 -6.83
CA ILE A 435 -18.41 19.82 -6.93
C ILE A 435 -18.75 19.10 -8.22
N TRP A 436 -17.72 18.87 -9.04
CA TRP A 436 -17.83 18.09 -10.27
C TRP A 436 -16.98 16.83 -10.17
N VAL A 437 -17.49 15.71 -10.66
CA VAL A 437 -16.82 14.41 -10.60
C VAL A 437 -16.89 13.68 -11.93
N THR A 438 -15.93 12.81 -12.21
CA THR A 438 -16.02 11.92 -13.38
C THR A 438 -16.85 10.68 -13.08
N GLU A 439 -17.32 10.01 -14.13
CA GLU A 439 -18.05 8.74 -14.03
C GLU A 439 -17.34 7.68 -13.15
N PRO A 440 -16.01 7.45 -13.26
CA PRO A 440 -15.30 6.53 -12.37
C PRO A 440 -15.46 6.81 -10.86
N ILE A 441 -15.61 8.08 -10.47
CA ILE A 441 -15.87 8.44 -9.06
C ILE A 441 -17.27 7.96 -8.68
N LEU A 442 -18.31 8.31 -9.45
CA LEU A 442 -19.68 7.91 -9.11
C LEU A 442 -19.93 6.40 -9.17
N SER A 443 -19.31 5.73 -10.14
CA SER A 443 -19.42 4.28 -10.31
C SER A 443 -18.69 3.48 -9.23
N SER A 444 -17.94 4.14 -8.33
CA SER A 444 -17.19 3.45 -7.28
C SER A 444 -18.12 2.98 -6.14
N PRO A 445 -17.90 1.78 -5.58
CA PRO A 445 -18.75 1.22 -4.53
C PRO A 445 -18.94 2.18 -3.34
N GLY A 446 -20.17 2.28 -2.84
CA GLY A 446 -20.54 3.10 -1.68
C GLY A 446 -20.79 4.59 -1.98
N ILE A 447 -20.32 5.13 -3.12
CA ILE A 447 -20.44 6.57 -3.41
C ILE A 447 -21.90 7.02 -3.52
N GLN A 448 -22.73 6.29 -4.27
CA GLN A 448 -24.14 6.64 -4.44
C GLN A 448 -24.91 6.57 -3.11
N GLU A 449 -24.61 5.57 -2.28
CA GLU A 449 -25.24 5.41 -0.96
C GLU A 449 -24.91 6.60 -0.07
N GLU A 450 -23.64 7.01 -0.01
CA GLU A 450 -23.17 8.15 0.77
C GLU A 450 -23.73 9.49 0.28
N LEU A 451 -23.83 9.69 -1.04
CA LEU A 451 -24.48 10.87 -1.61
C LEU A 451 -25.94 10.95 -1.16
N ASN A 452 -26.68 9.85 -1.29
CA ASN A 452 -28.09 9.79 -0.89
C ASN A 452 -28.25 10.06 0.62
N LEU A 453 -27.41 9.45 1.47
CA LEU A 453 -27.44 9.65 2.92
C LEU A 453 -27.17 11.10 3.33
N LYS A 454 -26.32 11.81 2.58
CA LYS A 454 -25.99 13.22 2.80
C LYS A 454 -26.92 14.19 2.06
N GLY A 455 -27.92 13.67 1.35
CA GLY A 455 -28.91 14.43 0.59
C GLY A 455 -28.37 15.09 -0.67
N TYR A 456 -27.38 14.48 -1.32
CA TYR A 456 -26.81 14.91 -2.59
C TYR A 456 -27.34 14.06 -3.74
N GLU A 457 -27.58 14.72 -4.87
CA GLU A 457 -27.89 14.12 -6.17
C GLU A 457 -26.82 14.51 -7.19
N SER A 458 -26.82 13.81 -8.34
CA SER A 458 -25.87 14.04 -9.42
C SER A 458 -26.58 14.31 -10.74
N GLU A 459 -26.19 15.37 -11.44
CA GLU A 459 -26.64 15.69 -12.79
C GLU A 459 -25.57 15.28 -13.80
N ARG A 460 -25.94 14.43 -14.78
CA ARG A 460 -25.02 13.92 -15.79
C ARG A 460 -24.85 14.92 -16.94
N HIS A 461 -23.60 15.18 -17.32
CA HIS A 461 -23.23 15.99 -18.47
C HIS A 461 -22.19 15.30 -19.37
N GLU A 462 -22.20 15.66 -20.65
CA GLU A 462 -21.09 15.37 -21.57
C GLU A 462 -20.24 16.62 -21.76
N ALA A 463 -18.93 16.51 -21.49
CA ALA A 463 -18.00 17.62 -21.64
C ALA A 463 -16.84 17.26 -22.57
N PHE A 464 -16.49 18.19 -23.47
CA PHE A 464 -15.23 18.14 -24.21
C PHE A 464 -14.12 18.75 -23.37
N LEU A 465 -13.29 17.91 -22.76
CA LEU A 465 -12.16 18.35 -21.95
C LEU A 465 -10.95 18.59 -22.87
N LYS A 466 -10.42 19.82 -22.89
CA LYS A 466 -9.27 20.17 -23.74
C LYS A 466 -8.08 19.23 -23.46
N GLY A 467 -7.58 18.58 -24.50
CA GLY A 467 -6.46 17.62 -24.41
C GLY A 467 -6.88 16.18 -24.09
N VAL A 468 -8.19 15.93 -23.91
CA VAL A 468 -8.78 14.60 -23.82
C VAL A 468 -9.42 14.31 -25.18
N GLY A 469 -8.90 13.32 -25.90
CA GLY A 469 -9.31 13.03 -27.30
C GLY A 469 -10.75 12.52 -27.47
N GLN A 470 -11.54 12.43 -26.41
CA GLN A 470 -12.91 11.94 -26.40
C GLN A 470 -13.79 12.77 -25.45
N LYS A 471 -15.11 12.76 -25.68
CA LYS A 471 -16.08 13.33 -24.73
C LYS A 471 -15.99 12.57 -23.40
N ALA A 472 -15.88 13.30 -22.30
CA ALA A 472 -15.94 12.72 -20.96
C ALA A 472 -17.37 12.82 -20.41
N THR A 473 -17.84 11.76 -19.76
CA THR A 473 -19.03 11.82 -18.91
C THR A 473 -18.62 12.35 -17.53
N VAL A 474 -19.21 13.46 -17.13
CA VAL A 474 -18.96 14.14 -15.87
C VAL A 474 -20.28 14.43 -15.18
N HIS A 475 -20.24 14.63 -13.87
CA HIS A 475 -21.42 14.83 -13.07
C HIS A 475 -21.26 16.00 -12.13
N LYS A 476 -22.28 16.85 -12.06
CA LYS A 476 -22.38 17.91 -11.07
C LYS A 476 -23.11 17.39 -9.85
N LEU A 477 -22.53 17.55 -8.66
CA LEU A 477 -23.18 17.20 -7.40
C LEU A 477 -23.94 18.41 -6.86
N PHE A 478 -25.18 18.22 -6.41
CA PHE A 478 -26.00 19.26 -5.81
C PHE A 478 -26.84 18.70 -4.66
N LYS A 479 -27.20 19.54 -3.69
CA LYS A 479 -27.99 19.13 -2.54
C LYS A 479 -29.48 19.21 -2.88
N ASN A 480 -30.25 18.17 -2.54
CA ASN A 480 -31.70 18.19 -2.72
C ASN A 480 -32.33 19.12 -1.66
N GLU A 481 -33.05 20.16 -2.11
CA GLU A 481 -33.62 21.19 -1.22
C GLU A 481 -34.78 20.66 -0.35
N GLU A 482 -35.41 19.54 -0.71
CA GLU A 482 -36.54 18.96 0.05
C GLU A 482 -36.11 18.29 1.37
N GLN A 483 -34.83 17.89 1.52
CA GLN A 483 -34.34 17.22 2.73
C GLN A 483 -33.81 18.19 3.82
N ARG A 484 -33.75 19.50 3.55
CA ARG A 484 -33.38 20.52 4.57
C ARG A 484 -34.35 20.55 5.76
N ALA A 485 -35.61 20.14 5.57
CA ALA A 485 -36.64 20.19 6.59
C ALA A 485 -36.50 19.13 7.70
N PHE A 486 -35.74 18.05 7.49
CA PHE A 486 -35.69 16.93 8.44
C PHE A 486 -34.53 17.01 9.45
N VAL A 487 -33.43 17.70 9.12
CA VAL A 487 -32.23 17.77 9.98
C VAL A 487 -32.27 18.96 10.95
N GLY A 488 -33.21 19.91 10.78
CA GLY A 488 -33.40 21.05 11.69
C GLY A 488 -34.31 20.78 12.89
N SER A 489 -34.70 19.53 13.15
CA SER A 489 -35.69 19.18 14.20
C SER A 489 -35.38 17.90 14.98
N VAL A 490 -34.11 17.63 15.29
CA VAL A 490 -33.71 16.67 16.34
C VAL A 490 -32.58 17.24 17.19
#